data_AF-A0A945C9P1-F1
#
_entry.id   AF-A0A945C9P1-F1
#
_cell.length_a   1.000
_cell.length_b   1.000
_cell.length_c   1.000
_cell.angle_alpha   90.00
_cell.angle_beta   90.00
_cell.angle_gamma   90.00
#
_symmetry.space_group_name_H-M   'P 1'
#
loop_
_entity.id
_entity.type
_entity.pdbx_description
1 polymer ?
#
loop_
_entity_poly.entity_id
_entity_poly.type
_entity_poly.pdbx_seq_one_letter_code
_entity_poly.pdbx_strand_id
1 'polypeptide(L)'
;MSARSRQLSSLLHAIIMTIGIGLVYWWLHIPSLQPYSFQAFAIIGLLYFLVKGLSKGKAWHILPAFMSIETVLATMSFLLLIGATGNTSSWFYPLTYIHLFFIVFSSHVGTSIAITMMIMLFHYGLTPNLIQHDLVSLLTLPIIMAFFIFAKLQHEEVIEDKLIIEEEEVKLDKLESEEFQLQNFLKNFLEPKISQLEKLLEHPNNSQSVKGQLHLVKLEIEKVLNRISSSV
;
A
#
# COMPACT_ATOMS: atom_id res chain seq x y z
N MET A 1 -8.48 -8.45 -8.87
CA MET A 1 -9.70 -7.68 -8.50
C MET A 1 -10.08 -6.80 -9.68
N SER A 2 -11.30 -6.92 -10.21
CA SER A 2 -11.75 -6.07 -11.34
C SER A 2 -11.91 -4.61 -10.89
N ALA A 3 -11.73 -3.64 -11.80
CA ALA A 3 -11.89 -2.21 -11.48
C ALA A 3 -13.23 -1.88 -10.82
N ARG A 4 -14.30 -2.57 -11.23
CA ARG A 4 -15.65 -2.47 -10.65
C ARG A 4 -15.69 -2.90 -9.17
N SER A 5 -14.96 -3.96 -8.78
CA SER A 5 -14.91 -4.42 -7.39
C SER A 5 -14.19 -3.42 -6.46
N ARG A 6 -13.17 -2.72 -6.95
CA ARG A 6 -12.47 -1.65 -6.21
C ARG A 6 -13.39 -0.45 -5.99
N GLN A 7 -14.13 -0.03 -7.01
CA GLN A 7 -15.10 1.08 -6.90
C GLN A 7 -16.22 0.79 -5.91
N LEU A 8 -16.80 -0.42 -5.95
CA LEU A 8 -17.84 -0.84 -5.00
C LEU A 8 -17.34 -0.84 -3.55
N SER A 9 -16.12 -1.34 -3.32
CA SER A 9 -15.50 -1.33 -1.99
C SER A 9 -15.24 0.09 -1.48
N SER A 10 -14.77 0.99 -2.34
CA SER A 10 -14.55 2.41 -2.01
C SER A 10 -15.85 3.15 -1.69
N LEU A 11 -16.91 2.92 -2.46
CA LEU A 11 -18.23 3.50 -2.21
C LEU A 11 -18.82 3.02 -0.88
N LEU A 12 -18.75 1.71 -0.62
CA LEU A 12 -19.22 1.13 0.63
C LEU A 12 -18.45 1.72 1.83
N HIS A 13 -17.14 1.88 1.71
CA HIS A 13 -16.33 2.51 2.76
C HIS A 13 -16.74 3.97 2.98
N ALA A 14 -16.95 4.74 1.91
CA ALA A 14 -17.42 6.13 2.00
C ALA A 14 -18.79 6.24 2.69
N ILE A 15 -19.71 5.32 2.39
CA ILE A 15 -21.03 5.24 3.03
C ILE A 15 -20.88 4.97 4.53
N ILE A 16 -20.08 3.97 4.91
CA ILE A 16 -19.86 3.63 6.33
C ILE A 16 -19.24 4.82 7.08
N MET A 17 -18.24 5.47 6.50
CA MET A 17 -17.61 6.68 7.07
C MET A 17 -18.64 7.81 7.24
N THR A 18 -19.49 8.04 6.23
CA THR A 18 -20.55 9.06 6.29
C THR A 18 -21.56 8.75 7.39
N ILE A 19 -21.96 7.48 7.54
CA ILE A 19 -22.83 7.05 8.64
C ILE A 19 -22.14 7.28 10.00
N GLY A 20 -20.85 6.97 10.12
CA GLY A 20 -20.07 7.23 11.34
C GLY A 20 -20.04 8.71 11.71
N ILE A 21 -19.79 9.59 10.74
CA ILE A 21 -19.83 11.04 10.94
C ILE A 21 -21.24 11.49 11.37
N GLY A 22 -22.28 11.00 10.69
CA GLY A 22 -23.67 11.30 11.02
C GLY A 22 -24.08 10.84 12.43
N LEU A 23 -23.58 9.68 12.88
CA LEU A 23 -23.81 9.19 14.25
C LEU A 23 -23.18 10.11 15.29
N VAL A 24 -21.95 10.58 15.07
CA VAL A 24 -21.30 11.54 15.97
C VAL A 24 -22.03 12.88 15.97
N TYR A 25 -22.45 13.35 14.80
CA TYR A 25 -23.23 14.59 14.69
C TYR A 25 -24.53 14.50 15.48
N TRP A 26 -25.27 13.40 15.32
CA TRP A 26 -26.50 13.12 16.05
C TRP A 26 -26.26 13.03 17.56
N TRP A 27 -25.19 12.34 17.98
CA TRP A 27 -24.78 12.24 19.38
C TRP A 27 -24.58 13.61 20.03
N LEU A 28 -23.83 14.50 19.37
CA LEU A 28 -23.49 15.82 19.90
C LEU A 28 -24.68 16.78 19.94
N HIS A 29 -25.71 16.54 19.14
CA HIS A 29 -26.95 17.32 19.12
C HIS A 29 -27.92 16.97 20.26
N ILE A 30 -27.77 15.81 20.89
CA ILE A 30 -28.66 15.38 21.97
C ILE A 30 -28.11 15.89 23.30
N PRO A 31 -28.78 16.82 24.00
CA PRO A 31 -28.26 17.43 25.23
C PRO A 31 -28.02 16.42 26.36
N SER A 32 -28.77 15.32 26.40
CA SER A 32 -28.59 14.25 27.40
C SER A 32 -27.36 13.37 27.14
N LEU A 33 -26.83 13.32 25.91
CA LEU A 33 -25.65 12.52 25.55
C LEU A 33 -24.35 13.32 25.61
N GLN A 34 -24.42 14.64 25.44
CA GLN A 34 -23.29 15.58 25.49
C GLN A 34 -22.35 15.35 26.69
N PRO A 35 -22.82 15.20 27.94
CA PRO A 35 -21.95 14.98 29.10
C PRO A 35 -21.15 13.67 29.05
N TYR A 36 -21.60 12.71 28.25
CA TYR A 36 -20.97 11.39 28.10
C TYR A 36 -19.99 11.33 26.92
N SER A 37 -19.70 12.45 26.27
CA SER A 37 -18.88 12.48 25.06
C SER A 37 -17.44 12.01 25.32
N PHE A 38 -16.82 12.37 26.43
CA PHE A 38 -15.47 11.89 26.74
C PHE A 38 -15.43 10.38 27.00
N GLN A 39 -16.47 9.82 27.61
CA GLN A 39 -16.62 8.38 27.81
C GLN A 39 -16.82 7.68 26.46
N ALA A 40 -17.65 8.23 25.58
CA ALA A 40 -17.83 7.72 24.22
C ALA A 40 -16.51 7.75 23.43
N PHE A 41 -15.76 8.85 23.49
CA PHE A 41 -14.41 8.96 22.91
C PHE A 41 -13.48 7.87 23.43
N ALA A 42 -13.44 7.64 24.75
CA ALA A 42 -12.60 6.61 25.35
C ALA A 42 -13.00 5.19 24.90
N ILE A 43 -14.31 4.91 24.82
CA ILE A 43 -14.83 3.61 24.35
C ILE A 43 -14.47 3.39 22.88
N ILE A 44 -14.69 4.38 22.01
CA ILE A 44 -14.37 4.28 20.58
C ILE A 44 -12.85 4.14 20.38
N GLY A 45 -12.05 4.88 21.15
CA GLY A 45 -10.58 4.73 21.16
C GLY A 45 -10.14 3.34 21.58
N LEU A 46 -10.75 2.76 22.62
CA LEU A 46 -10.47 1.39 23.05
C LEU A 46 -10.86 0.38 21.95
N LEU A 47 -12.03 0.54 21.35
CA LEU A 47 -12.48 -0.29 20.23
C LEU A 47 -11.52 -0.21 19.04
N TYR A 48 -10.99 0.97 18.73
CA TYR A 48 -9.98 1.15 17.70
C TYR A 48 -8.75 0.26 17.97
N PHE A 49 -8.20 0.29 19.18
CA PHE A 49 -7.04 -0.53 19.53
C PHE A 49 -7.35 -2.02 19.57
N LEU A 50 -8.56 -2.43 20.00
CA LEU A 50 -8.99 -3.82 19.96
C LEU A 50 -9.07 -4.34 18.52
N VAL A 51 -9.73 -3.62 17.62
CA VAL A 51 -9.82 -3.98 16.20
C VAL A 51 -8.43 -4.09 15.59
N LYS A 52 -7.55 -3.14 15.90
CA LYS A 52 -6.18 -3.12 15.40
C LYS A 52 -5.38 -4.33 15.87
N GLY A 53 -5.52 -4.69 17.14
CA GLY A 53 -4.90 -5.89 17.71
C GLY A 53 -5.40 -7.18 17.07
N LEU A 54 -6.71 -7.29 16.82
CA LEU A 54 -7.33 -8.44 16.16
C LEU A 54 -6.91 -8.57 14.69
N SER A 55 -6.67 -7.44 14.02
CA SER A 55 -6.27 -7.41 12.61
C SER A 55 -4.81 -7.82 12.36
N LYS A 56 -4.09 -8.28 13.40
CA LYS A 56 -2.64 -8.58 13.38
C LYS A 56 -1.79 -7.41 12.86
N GLY A 57 -2.33 -6.20 12.88
CA GLY A 57 -1.59 -4.99 12.56
C GLY A 57 -0.50 -4.79 13.60
N LYS A 58 0.68 -4.34 13.17
CA LYS A 58 1.72 -3.91 14.11
C LYS A 58 1.13 -2.76 14.93
N ALA A 59 0.95 -2.94 16.23
CA ALA A 59 0.32 -1.95 17.12
C ALA A 59 0.98 -0.56 17.03
N TRP A 60 2.28 -0.53 16.70
CA TRP A 60 3.12 0.66 16.53
C TRP A 60 2.80 1.49 15.27
N HIS A 61 2.12 0.92 14.26
CA HIS A 61 1.76 1.67 13.06
C HIS A 61 0.58 2.58 13.37
N ILE A 62 0.81 3.87 13.59
CA ILE A 62 -0.23 4.82 14.01
C ILE A 62 -1.35 4.95 12.96
N LEU A 63 -1.02 4.79 11.67
CA LEU A 63 -1.97 4.89 10.56
C LEU A 63 -3.00 3.74 10.58
N PRO A 64 -4.30 4.04 10.41
CA PRO A 64 -5.32 3.03 10.15
C PRO A 64 -5.00 2.24 8.87
N ALA A 65 -5.38 0.95 8.86
CA ALA A 65 -5.29 0.16 7.65
C ALA A 65 -6.17 0.74 6.51
N PHE A 66 -5.75 0.53 5.26
CA PHE A 66 -6.41 1.09 4.08
C PHE A 66 -7.88 0.64 3.98
N MET A 67 -8.81 1.58 3.85
CA MET A 67 -10.27 1.38 3.79
C MET A 67 -10.83 0.47 4.91
N SER A 68 -10.27 0.58 6.11
CA SER A 68 -10.66 -0.26 7.25
C SER A 68 -11.65 0.40 8.20
N ILE A 69 -12.31 -0.42 9.02
CA ILE A 69 -13.16 0.06 10.12
C ILE A 69 -12.35 0.88 11.15
N GLU A 70 -11.04 0.68 11.24
CA GLU A 70 -10.15 1.49 12.08
C GLU A 70 -10.21 2.97 11.70
N THR A 71 -10.33 3.28 10.39
CA THR A 71 -10.44 4.65 9.89
C THR A 71 -11.76 5.30 10.32
N VAL A 72 -12.84 4.51 10.37
CA VAL A 72 -14.17 4.95 10.83
C VAL A 72 -14.11 5.26 12.33
N LEU A 73 -13.56 4.35 13.14
CA LEU A 73 -13.44 4.53 14.58
C LEU A 73 -12.53 5.72 14.92
N ALA A 74 -11.39 5.87 14.23
CA ALA A 74 -10.51 7.02 14.40
C ALA A 74 -11.25 8.32 14.06
N THR A 75 -11.97 8.35 12.94
CA THR A 75 -12.78 9.51 12.52
C THR A 75 -13.82 9.87 13.55
N MET A 76 -14.57 8.88 14.05
CA MET A 76 -15.57 9.12 15.09
C MET A 76 -14.91 9.68 16.36
N SER A 77 -13.80 9.12 16.81
CA SER A 77 -13.07 9.60 17.99
C SER A 77 -12.62 11.05 17.84
N PHE A 78 -11.97 11.41 16.72
CA PHE A 78 -11.52 12.79 16.50
C PHE A 78 -12.68 13.78 16.45
N LEU A 79 -13.72 13.48 15.65
CA LEU A 79 -14.87 14.37 15.52
C LEU A 79 -15.65 14.52 16.82
N LEU A 80 -15.77 13.45 17.60
CA LEU A 80 -16.48 13.48 18.87
C LEU A 80 -15.71 14.29 19.91
N LEU A 81 -14.39 14.12 19.98
CA LEU A 81 -13.52 14.93 20.86
C LEU A 81 -13.57 16.42 20.50
N ILE A 82 -13.39 16.75 19.22
CA ILE A 82 -13.33 18.13 18.74
C ILE A 82 -14.71 18.79 18.87
N GLY A 83 -15.78 18.11 18.45
CA GLY A 83 -17.13 18.61 18.53
C GLY A 83 -17.60 18.84 19.98
N ALA A 84 -17.30 17.92 20.90
CA ALA A 84 -17.67 18.07 22.32
C ALA A 84 -16.91 19.19 23.04
N THR A 85 -15.74 19.60 22.54
CA THR A 85 -14.87 20.60 23.19
C THR A 85 -15.01 22.00 22.61
N GLY A 86 -16.05 22.27 21.82
CA GLY A 86 -16.30 23.60 21.24
C GLY A 86 -15.93 23.74 19.76
N ASN A 87 -15.74 22.62 19.05
CA ASN A 87 -15.64 22.57 17.60
C ASN A 87 -14.48 23.42 17.03
N THR A 88 -14.74 24.39 16.14
CA THR A 88 -13.74 25.29 15.53
C THR A 88 -13.04 26.20 16.55
N SER A 89 -13.66 26.45 17.69
CA SER A 89 -13.08 27.23 18.79
C SER A 89 -12.32 26.38 19.81
N SER A 90 -12.31 25.05 19.64
CA SER A 90 -11.62 24.13 20.53
C SER A 90 -10.10 24.19 20.38
N TRP A 91 -9.37 24.06 21.48
CA TRP A 91 -7.92 23.83 21.46
C TRP A 91 -7.53 22.52 20.77
N PHE A 92 -8.47 21.59 20.63
CA PHE A 92 -8.27 20.33 19.91
C PHE A 92 -8.54 20.44 18.40
N TYR A 93 -9.03 21.57 17.89
CA TYR A 93 -9.31 21.74 16.46
C TYR A 93 -8.11 21.40 15.53
N PRO A 94 -6.84 21.71 15.87
CA PRO A 94 -5.70 21.31 15.05
C PRO A 94 -5.59 19.79 14.83
N LEU A 95 -6.20 18.96 15.68
CA LEU A 95 -6.28 17.51 15.46
C LEU A 95 -7.06 17.15 14.19
N THR A 96 -7.95 18.02 13.69
CA THR A 96 -8.62 17.83 12.41
C THR A 96 -7.60 17.71 11.26
N TYR A 97 -6.47 18.41 11.33
CA TYR A 97 -5.42 18.30 10.29
C TYR A 97 -4.67 16.95 10.36
N ILE A 98 -4.45 16.41 11.56
CA ILE A 98 -3.90 15.06 11.74
C ILE A 98 -4.90 14.01 11.26
N HIS A 99 -6.18 14.23 11.57
CA HIS A 99 -7.27 13.37 11.11
C HIS A 99 -7.40 13.38 9.57
N LEU A 100 -7.30 14.55 8.94
CA LEU A 100 -7.25 14.70 7.48
C LEU A 100 -6.08 13.89 6.89
N PHE A 101 -4.90 13.97 7.50
CA PHE A 101 -3.74 13.17 7.09
C PHE A 101 -4.07 11.67 7.12
N PHE A 102 -4.68 11.16 8.19
CA PHE A 102 -5.10 9.75 8.25
C PHE A 102 -6.13 9.40 7.18
N ILE A 103 -7.11 10.27 6.92
CA ILE A 103 -8.10 10.01 5.87
C ILE A 103 -7.43 9.89 4.51
N VAL A 104 -6.52 10.80 4.16
CA VAL A 104 -5.86 10.79 2.84
C VAL A 104 -5.02 9.53 2.66
N PHE A 105 -4.18 9.21 3.64
CA PHE A 105 -3.25 8.08 3.53
C PHE A 105 -3.94 6.71 3.73
N SER A 106 -5.12 6.66 4.38
CA SER A 106 -5.85 5.42 4.61
C SER A 106 -7.06 5.20 3.69
N SER A 107 -7.34 6.07 2.71
CA SER A 107 -8.47 5.91 1.78
C SER A 107 -8.16 6.36 0.35
N HIS A 108 -8.99 6.01 -0.65
CA HIS A 108 -8.80 6.53 -2.01
C HIS A 108 -9.03 8.04 -2.11
N VAL A 109 -8.35 8.72 -3.04
CA VAL A 109 -8.43 10.19 -3.22
C VAL A 109 -9.88 10.70 -3.30
N GLY A 110 -10.72 10.06 -4.13
CA GLY A 110 -12.14 10.45 -4.25
C GLY A 110 -12.92 10.29 -2.94
N THR A 111 -12.66 9.23 -2.17
CA THR A 111 -13.24 9.03 -0.84
C THR A 111 -12.73 10.09 0.14
N SER A 112 -11.42 10.40 0.14
CA SER A 112 -10.84 11.41 1.02
C SER A 112 -11.46 12.79 0.79
N ILE A 113 -11.65 13.19 -0.48
CA ILE A 113 -12.31 14.45 -0.83
C ILE A 113 -13.76 14.46 -0.33
N ALA A 114 -14.54 13.42 -0.60
CA ALA A 114 -15.93 13.33 -0.20
C ALA A 114 -16.10 13.38 1.33
N ILE A 115 -15.27 12.64 2.06
CA ILE A 115 -15.27 12.63 3.53
C ILE A 115 -14.83 13.96 4.11
N THR A 116 -13.88 14.65 3.47
CA THR A 116 -13.46 15.99 3.89
C THR A 116 -14.57 17.01 3.76
N MET A 117 -15.32 16.97 2.65
CA MET A 117 -16.52 17.80 2.49
C MET A 117 -17.56 17.48 3.56
N MET A 118 -17.72 16.21 3.92
CA MET A 118 -18.60 15.83 5.04
C MET A 118 -18.08 16.31 6.40
N ILE A 119 -16.78 16.32 6.64
CA ILE A 119 -16.18 16.87 7.87
C ILE A 119 -16.37 18.39 7.93
N MET A 120 -16.20 19.09 6.81
CA MET A 120 -16.54 20.51 6.72
C MET A 120 -18.01 20.75 7.06
N LEU A 121 -18.92 19.95 6.49
CA LEU A 121 -20.35 20.04 6.77
C LEU A 121 -20.68 19.72 8.24
N PHE A 122 -19.99 18.75 8.83
CA PHE A 122 -20.09 18.40 10.25
C PHE A 122 -19.72 19.60 11.14
N HIS A 123 -18.55 20.20 10.92
CA HIS A 123 -18.10 21.36 11.70
C HIS A 123 -19.00 22.58 11.47
N TYR A 124 -19.46 22.79 10.23
CA TYR A 124 -20.43 23.82 9.91
C TYR A 124 -21.75 23.63 10.66
N GLY A 125 -22.32 22.42 10.64
CA GLY A 125 -23.61 22.10 11.25
C GLY A 125 -23.61 22.19 12.78
N LEU A 126 -22.45 22.04 13.43
CA LEU A 126 -22.31 22.22 14.88
C LEU A 126 -22.09 23.67 15.31
N THR A 127 -21.93 24.61 14.37
CA THR A 127 -21.63 26.00 14.68
C THR A 127 -22.91 26.85 14.58
N PRO A 128 -23.51 27.28 15.71
CA PRO A 128 -24.79 27.98 15.69
C PRO A 128 -24.71 29.40 15.11
N ASN A 129 -23.55 30.06 15.23
CA ASN A 129 -23.30 31.39 14.67
C ASN A 129 -21.93 31.38 13.98
N LEU A 130 -21.91 31.53 12.66
CA LEU A 130 -20.68 31.54 11.89
C LEU A 130 -19.98 32.89 12.05
N ILE A 131 -18.82 32.87 12.70
CA ILE A 131 -17.93 34.03 12.76
C ILE A 131 -16.90 33.90 11.62
N GLN A 132 -16.32 35.01 11.19
CA GLN A 132 -15.30 35.03 10.14
C GLN A 132 -14.14 34.05 10.39
N HIS A 133 -13.74 33.88 11.65
CA HIS A 133 -12.70 32.94 12.05
C HIS A 133 -13.08 31.48 11.76
N ASP A 134 -14.35 31.10 11.96
CA ASP A 134 -14.83 29.73 11.71
C ASP A 134 -14.81 29.43 10.21
N LEU A 135 -15.22 30.38 9.38
CA LEU A 135 -15.18 30.23 7.92
C LEU A 135 -13.76 30.03 7.41
N VAL A 136 -12.79 30.82 7.91
CA VAL A 136 -11.37 30.63 7.57
C VAL A 136 -10.91 29.24 7.98
N SER A 137 -11.26 28.80 9.19
CA SER A 137 -10.89 27.49 9.74
C SER A 137 -11.49 26.32 8.95
N LEU A 138 -12.69 26.48 8.39
CA LEU A 138 -13.31 25.47 7.52
C LEU A 138 -12.67 25.45 6.13
N LEU A 139 -12.36 26.62 5.57
CA LEU A 139 -11.75 26.76 4.25
C LEU A 139 -10.28 26.30 4.22
N THR A 140 -9.59 26.21 5.36
CA THR A 140 -8.25 25.60 5.42
C THR A 140 -8.29 24.10 5.18
N LEU A 141 -9.38 23.40 5.49
CA LEU A 141 -9.51 21.95 5.32
C LEU A 141 -9.30 21.49 3.85
N PRO A 142 -10.00 22.05 2.83
CA PRO A 142 -9.77 21.66 1.44
C PRO A 142 -8.38 22.07 0.93
N ILE A 143 -7.82 23.18 1.42
CA ILE A 143 -6.47 23.62 1.05
C ILE A 143 -5.44 22.60 1.54
N ILE A 144 -5.50 22.23 2.81
CA ILE A 144 -4.59 21.26 3.42
C ILE A 144 -4.80 19.86 2.84
N MET A 145 -6.05 19.49 2.54
CA MET A 145 -6.39 18.26 1.82
C MET A 145 -5.69 18.18 0.47
N ALA A 146 -5.63 19.27 -0.30
CA ALA A 146 -4.91 19.30 -1.57
C ALA A 146 -3.40 19.02 -1.39
N PHE A 147 -2.78 19.62 -0.36
CA PHE A 147 -1.38 19.33 -0.02
C PHE A 147 -1.16 17.87 0.37
N PHE A 148 -2.06 17.28 1.16
CA PHE A 148 -1.94 15.86 1.53
C PHE A 148 -2.19 14.92 0.37
N ILE A 149 -3.12 15.22 -0.53
CA ILE A 149 -3.34 14.43 -1.75
C ILE A 149 -2.06 14.48 -2.61
N PHE A 150 -1.47 15.65 -2.77
CA PHE A 150 -0.21 15.79 -3.49
C PHE A 150 0.92 14.96 -2.85
N ALA A 151 1.09 15.07 -1.52
CA ALA A 151 2.09 14.28 -0.79
C ALA A 151 1.85 12.78 -0.91
N LYS A 152 0.59 12.36 -0.90
CA LYS A 152 0.20 10.96 -1.12
C LYS A 152 0.57 10.47 -2.51
N LEU A 153 0.24 11.24 -3.55
CA LEU A 153 0.55 10.85 -4.93
C LEU A 153 2.06 10.66 -5.11
N GLN A 154 2.87 11.58 -4.59
CA GLN A 154 4.33 11.43 -4.60
C GLN A 154 4.80 10.21 -3.82
N HIS A 155 4.21 9.94 -2.66
CA HIS A 155 4.57 8.78 -1.86
C HIS A 155 4.21 7.45 -2.53
N GLU A 156 3.04 7.38 -3.19
CA GLU A 156 2.62 6.21 -3.95
C GLU A 156 3.52 5.96 -5.17
N GLU A 157 3.89 7.02 -5.90
CA GLU A 157 4.83 6.96 -7.03
C GLU A 157 6.20 6.40 -6.61
N VAL A 158 6.78 6.92 -5.51
CA VAL A 158 8.07 6.43 -4.99
C VAL A 158 8.01 4.96 -4.56
N ILE A 159 6.86 4.48 -4.07
CA ILE A 159 6.69 3.07 -3.73
C ILE A 159 6.61 2.20 -4.98
N GLU A 160 5.88 2.65 -5.99
CA GLU A 160 5.76 1.94 -7.27
C GLU A 160 7.12 1.81 -7.96
N ASP A 161 7.90 2.90 -8.00
CA ASP A 161 9.25 2.91 -8.56
C ASP A 161 10.17 1.92 -7.84
N LYS A 162 10.10 1.84 -6.50
CA LYS A 162 10.89 0.87 -5.73
C LYS A 162 10.52 -0.57 -6.05
N LEU A 163 9.24 -0.86 -6.22
CA LEU A 163 8.78 -2.21 -6.57
C LEU A 163 9.25 -2.61 -7.97
N ILE A 164 9.26 -1.66 -8.92
CA ILE A 164 9.79 -1.89 -10.26
C ILE A 164 11.30 -2.19 -10.19
N ILE A 165 12.06 -1.40 -9.44
CA ILE A 165 13.49 -1.62 -9.24
C ILE A 165 13.76 -2.99 -8.62
N GLU A 166 13.03 -3.37 -7.57
CA GLU A 166 13.16 -4.70 -6.95
C GLU A 166 12.85 -5.83 -7.95
N GLU A 167 11.86 -5.67 -8.83
CA GLU A 167 11.55 -6.66 -9.87
C GLU A 167 12.65 -6.73 -10.94
N GLU A 168 13.22 -5.59 -11.33
CA GLU A 168 14.33 -5.51 -12.27
C GLU A 168 15.62 -6.11 -11.70
N GLU A 169 15.94 -5.85 -10.43
CA GLU A 169 17.08 -6.47 -9.73
C GLU A 169 16.97 -8.00 -9.73
N VAL A 170 15.80 -8.54 -9.39
CA VAL A 170 15.57 -10.00 -9.42
C VAL A 170 15.73 -10.57 -10.84
N LYS A 171 15.31 -9.83 -11.88
CA LYS A 171 15.51 -10.25 -13.28
C LYS A 171 16.99 -10.22 -13.68
N LEU A 172 17.71 -9.18 -13.29
CA LEU A 172 19.14 -9.02 -13.56
C LEU A 172 19.94 -10.13 -12.88
N ASP A 173 19.69 -10.42 -11.60
CA ASP A 173 20.33 -11.53 -10.88
C ASP A 173 20.10 -12.87 -11.59
N LYS A 174 18.89 -13.08 -12.10
CA LYS A 174 18.55 -14.29 -12.85
C LYS A 174 19.34 -14.38 -14.15
N LEU A 175 19.42 -13.29 -14.92
CA LEU A 175 20.19 -13.23 -16.18
C LEU A 175 21.69 -13.40 -15.94
N GLU A 176 22.25 -12.77 -14.91
CA GLU A 176 23.66 -12.92 -14.55
C GLU A 176 23.97 -14.37 -14.15
N SER A 177 23.06 -15.03 -13.42
CA SER A 177 23.21 -16.45 -13.07
C SER A 177 23.18 -17.36 -14.30
N GLU A 178 22.35 -17.05 -15.30
CA GLU A 178 22.27 -17.79 -16.56
C GLU A 178 23.54 -17.58 -17.40
N GLU A 179 24.03 -16.35 -17.48
CA GLU A 179 25.29 -16.04 -18.17
C GLU A 179 26.46 -16.77 -17.51
N PHE A 180 26.56 -16.74 -16.18
CA PHE A 180 27.60 -17.45 -15.45
C PHE A 180 27.54 -18.97 -15.70
N GLN A 181 26.34 -19.56 -15.70
CA GLN A 181 26.16 -20.98 -16.02
C GLN A 181 26.60 -21.31 -17.46
N LEU A 182 26.27 -20.45 -18.42
CA LEU A 182 26.68 -20.61 -19.81
C LEU A 182 28.20 -20.50 -19.97
N GLN A 183 28.83 -19.48 -19.37
CA GLN A 183 30.28 -19.32 -19.37
C GLN A 183 30.99 -20.54 -18.74
N ASN A 184 30.46 -21.04 -17.62
CA ASN A 184 30.98 -22.22 -16.95
C ASN A 184 30.85 -23.48 -17.85
N PHE A 185 29.74 -23.66 -18.54
CA PHE A 185 29.56 -24.75 -19.51
C PHE A 185 30.56 -24.67 -20.66
N LEU A 186 30.75 -23.48 -21.25
CA LEU A 186 31.68 -23.28 -22.36
C LEU A 186 33.13 -23.59 -21.94
N LYS A 187 33.60 -23.00 -20.85
CA LYS A 187 35.00 -23.14 -20.39
C LYS A 187 35.32 -24.49 -19.76
N ASN A 188 34.43 -25.01 -18.91
CA ASN A 188 34.76 -26.16 -18.08
C ASN A 188 34.25 -27.49 -18.65
N PHE A 189 33.33 -27.45 -19.63
CA PHE A 189 32.83 -28.65 -20.30
C PHE A 189 33.16 -28.68 -21.79
N LEU A 190 32.75 -27.66 -22.56
CA LEU A 190 32.81 -27.71 -24.02
C LEU A 190 34.25 -27.64 -24.54
N GLU A 191 35.04 -26.68 -24.07
CA GLU A 191 36.42 -26.47 -24.51
C GLU A 191 37.32 -27.70 -24.22
N PRO A 192 37.33 -28.30 -23.00
CA PRO A 192 38.08 -29.53 -22.74
C PRO A 192 37.61 -30.71 -23.60
N LYS A 193 36.32 -30.80 -23.92
CA LYS A 193 35.76 -31.88 -24.75
C LYS A 193 36.18 -31.76 -26.21
N ILE A 194 36.23 -30.54 -26.75
CA ILE A 194 36.74 -30.29 -28.10
C ILE A 194 38.23 -30.66 -28.17
N SER A 195 39.06 -30.21 -27.22
CA SER A 195 40.48 -30.58 -27.20
C SER A 195 40.72 -32.10 -27.03
N GLN A 196 39.84 -32.81 -26.31
CA GLN A 196 39.89 -34.28 -26.23
C GLN A 196 39.55 -34.93 -27.57
N LEU A 197 38.54 -34.43 -28.27
CA LEU A 197 38.16 -34.91 -29.60
C LEU A 197 39.26 -34.69 -30.64
N GLU A 198 39.91 -33.52 -30.62
CA GLU A 198 41.06 -33.20 -31.49
C GLU A 198 42.20 -34.23 -31.30
N LYS A 199 42.58 -34.55 -30.06
CA LYS A 199 43.60 -35.58 -29.76
C LYS A 199 43.19 -36.99 -30.18
N LEU A 200 41.90 -37.32 -30.09
CA LEU A 200 41.38 -38.64 -30.49
C LEU A 200 41.36 -38.80 -32.01
N LEU A 201 41.19 -37.71 -32.77
CA LEU A 201 41.23 -37.68 -34.24
C LEU A 201 42.63 -37.94 -34.81
N GLU A 202 43.70 -37.66 -34.05
CA GLU A 202 45.09 -37.96 -34.44
C GLU A 202 45.39 -39.47 -34.50
N HIS A 203 44.51 -40.31 -33.95
CA HIS A 203 44.70 -41.77 -33.88
C HIS A 203 43.68 -42.50 -34.79
N PRO A 204 44.11 -43.14 -35.91
CA PRO A 204 43.21 -43.64 -36.95
C PRO A 204 42.24 -44.78 -36.52
N ASN A 205 42.45 -45.42 -35.36
CA ASN A 205 41.60 -46.52 -34.87
C ASN A 205 40.53 -46.08 -33.84
N ASN A 206 40.38 -44.79 -33.51
CA ASN A 206 39.51 -44.32 -32.42
C ASN A 206 38.10 -43.85 -32.82
N SER A 207 37.63 -44.20 -34.03
CA SER A 207 36.33 -43.81 -34.59
C SER A 207 35.13 -43.98 -33.63
N GLN A 208 35.12 -45.08 -32.85
CA GLN A 208 34.01 -45.40 -31.95
C GLN A 208 34.00 -44.50 -30.70
N SER A 209 35.17 -44.17 -30.14
CA SER A 209 35.32 -43.24 -29.01
C SER A 209 35.00 -41.80 -29.41
N VAL A 210 35.37 -41.38 -30.62
CA VAL A 210 35.02 -40.06 -31.18
C VAL A 210 33.50 -39.92 -31.31
N LYS A 211 32.81 -40.93 -31.87
CA LYS A 211 31.34 -40.94 -31.96
C LYS A 211 30.66 -40.86 -30.58
N GLY A 212 31.18 -41.59 -29.59
CA GLY A 212 30.64 -41.55 -28.22
C GLY A 212 30.79 -40.18 -27.56
N GLN A 213 31.96 -39.55 -27.70
CA GLN A 213 32.23 -38.20 -27.17
C GLN A 213 31.36 -37.13 -27.86
N LEU A 214 31.19 -37.21 -29.18
CA LEU A 214 30.27 -36.33 -29.93
C LEU A 214 28.82 -36.49 -29.48
N HIS A 215 28.39 -37.72 -29.21
CA HIS A 215 27.04 -37.99 -28.71
C HIS A 215 26.81 -37.38 -27.32
N LEU A 216 27.80 -37.49 -26.42
CA LEU A 216 27.74 -36.87 -25.09
C LEU A 216 27.70 -35.34 -25.16
N VAL A 217 28.51 -34.72 -26.03
CA VAL A 217 28.48 -33.28 -26.25
C VAL A 217 27.10 -32.85 -26.77
N LYS A 218 26.53 -33.60 -27.71
CA LYS A 218 25.19 -33.32 -28.26
C LYS A 218 24.10 -33.38 -27.17
N LEU A 219 24.10 -34.41 -26.33
CA LEU A 219 23.13 -34.55 -25.24
C LEU A 219 23.24 -33.41 -24.22
N GLU A 220 24.46 -32.97 -23.90
CA GLU A 220 24.65 -31.91 -22.92
C GLU A 220 24.29 -30.52 -23.50
N ILE A 221 24.55 -30.29 -24.79
CA ILE A 221 24.05 -29.11 -25.52
C ILE A 221 22.51 -29.09 -25.52
N GLU A 222 21.85 -30.21 -25.79
CA GLU A 222 20.37 -30.31 -25.75
C GLU A 222 19.82 -30.02 -24.34
N LYS A 223 20.49 -30.48 -23.28
CA LYS A 223 20.10 -30.15 -21.90
C LYS A 223 20.24 -28.67 -21.58
N VAL A 224 21.34 -28.03 -21.99
CA VAL A 224 21.58 -26.60 -21.74
C VAL A 224 20.57 -25.76 -22.53
N LEU A 225 20.31 -26.11 -23.80
CA LEU A 225 19.28 -25.46 -24.62
C LEU A 225 17.89 -25.59 -24.00
N ASN A 226 17.53 -26.77 -23.49
CA ASN A 226 16.23 -26.97 -22.83
C ASN A 226 16.12 -26.20 -21.51
N ARG A 227 17.22 -25.99 -20.77
CA ARG A 227 17.22 -25.14 -19.56
C ARG A 227 17.03 -23.67 -19.90
N ILE A 228 17.69 -23.18 -20.94
CA ILE A 228 17.55 -21.79 -21.42
C ILE A 228 16.16 -21.55 -22.01
N SER A 229 15.60 -22.51 -22.76
CA SER A 229 14.27 -22.36 -23.36
C SER A 229 13.11 -22.50 -22.37
N SER A 230 13.36 -23.03 -21.17
CA SER A 230 12.35 -23.16 -20.10
C SER A 230 12.43 -22.05 -19.05
N SER A 231 13.42 -21.15 -19.16
CA SER A 231 13.57 -19.99 -18.28
C SER A 231 13.01 -18.67 -18.85
N VAL A 232 12.64 -18.68 -20.15
CA VAL A 232 11.87 -17.65 -20.89
C VAL A 232 10.37 -17.92 -20.78
#